data_AF-A0A1V4AMQ8-F1
#
_entry.id   AF-A0A1V4AMQ8-F1
#
_cell.length_a   1.000
_cell.length_b   1.000
_cell.length_c   1.000
_cell.angle_alpha   90.00
_cell.angle_beta   90.00
_cell.angle_gamma   90.00
#
_symmetry.space_group_name_H-M   'P 1'
#
loop_
_entity.id
_entity.type
_entity.pdbx_description
1 polymer ?
#
loop_
_entity_poly.entity_id
_entity_poly.type
_entity_poly.pdbx_seq_one_letter_code
_entity_poly.pdbx_strand_id
1 'polypeptide(L)'
;MAAAWEWIRLFFWGASFDKRMGVVRKEAYDVNDELMLLLFGDYLGIPNPVSYYMMELLPYLAKDIPGWERRMMNRQMLIAEKAGQYGFDG
;
A
#
# COMPACT_ATOMS: atom_id res chain seq x y z
N MET A 1 -10.52 -22.10 -37.34
CA MET A 1 -11.10 -22.49 -36.04
C MET A 1 -10.08 -22.55 -34.90
N ALA A 2 -8.81 -22.94 -35.13
CA ALA A 2 -7.78 -22.98 -34.09
C ALA A 2 -7.41 -21.61 -33.48
N ALA A 3 -7.32 -20.56 -34.30
CA ALA A 3 -6.96 -19.22 -33.83
C ALA A 3 -7.97 -18.68 -32.79
N ALA A 4 -9.28 -18.86 -33.01
CA ALA A 4 -10.30 -18.38 -32.07
C ALA A 4 -10.17 -19.02 -30.69
N TRP A 5 -9.76 -20.29 -30.63
CA TRP A 5 -9.52 -20.99 -29.36
C TRP A 5 -8.29 -20.45 -28.62
N GLU A 6 -7.21 -20.15 -29.34
CA GLU A 6 -6.04 -19.50 -28.74
C GLU A 6 -6.38 -18.11 -28.18
N TRP A 7 -7.14 -17.30 -28.92
CA TRP A 7 -7.60 -15.99 -28.45
C TRP A 7 -8.43 -16.09 -27.17
N ILE A 8 -9.37 -17.05 -27.09
CA ILE A 8 -10.17 -17.30 -25.89
C ILE A 8 -9.28 -17.76 -24.73
N ARG A 9 -8.35 -18.69 -24.99
CA ARG A 9 -7.42 -19.18 -23.97
C ARG A 9 -6.54 -18.06 -23.42
N LEU A 10 -6.02 -17.19 -24.29
CA LEU A 10 -5.19 -16.05 -23.92
C LEU A 10 -5.98 -14.99 -23.15
N PHE A 11 -7.24 -14.75 -23.52
CA PHE A 11 -8.14 -13.85 -22.79
C PHE A 11 -8.40 -14.34 -21.36
N PHE A 12 -8.75 -15.61 -21.18
CA PHE A 12 -8.98 -16.18 -19.84
C PHE A 12 -7.70 -16.30 -19.02
N TRP A 13 -6.57 -16.60 -19.66
CA TRP A 13 -5.26 -16.58 -19.02
C TRP A 13 -4.93 -15.15 -18.55
N GLY A 14 -4.96 -14.16 -19.44
CA GLY A 14 -4.69 -12.75 -19.10
C GLY A 14 -5.63 -12.18 -18.03
N ALA A 15 -6.93 -12.46 -18.10
CA ALA A 15 -7.90 -12.07 -17.08
C ALA A 15 -7.60 -12.69 -15.70
N SER A 16 -6.99 -13.89 -15.67
CA SER A 16 -6.60 -14.56 -14.42
C SER A 16 -5.30 -14.00 -13.81
N PHE A 17 -4.43 -13.35 -14.60
CA PHE A 17 -3.15 -12.79 -14.12
C PHE A 17 -3.27 -11.40 -13.47
N ASP A 18 -4.46 -10.78 -13.47
CA ASP A 18 -4.68 -9.45 -12.90
C ASP A 18 -4.46 -9.37 -11.38
N LYS A 19 -4.43 -10.52 -10.68
CA LYS A 19 -4.12 -10.57 -9.24
C LYS A 19 -2.73 -10.00 -8.88
N ARG A 20 -1.77 -9.99 -9.81
CA ARG A 20 -0.41 -9.47 -9.54
C ARG A 20 -0.40 -7.95 -9.31
N MET A 21 -1.28 -7.21 -9.98
CA MET A 21 -1.35 -5.75 -9.85
C MET A 21 -1.86 -5.32 -8.47
N GLY A 22 -2.75 -6.12 -7.86
CA GLY A 22 -3.24 -5.88 -6.51
C GLY A 22 -2.15 -5.96 -5.45
N VAL A 23 -1.22 -6.91 -5.58
CA VAL A 23 -0.10 -7.11 -4.64
C VAL A 23 0.88 -5.94 -4.72
N VAL A 24 1.30 -5.56 -5.93
CA VAL A 24 2.23 -4.43 -6.14
C VAL A 24 1.63 -3.13 -5.60
N ARG A 25 0.33 -2.91 -5.83
CA ARG A 25 -0.36 -1.72 -5.31
C ARG A 25 -0.45 -1.74 -3.77
N LYS A 26 -0.66 -2.91 -3.17
CA LYS A 26 -0.67 -3.06 -1.71
C LYS A 26 0.70 -2.74 -1.12
N GLU A 27 1.78 -3.26 -1.71
CA GLU A 27 3.15 -2.97 -1.29
C GLU A 27 3.48 -1.47 -1.40
N ALA A 28 3.05 -0.82 -2.48
CA ALA A 28 3.22 0.63 -2.64
C ALA A 28 2.49 1.42 -1.55
N TYR A 29 1.29 0.99 -1.13
CA TYR A 29 0.58 1.61 -0.01
C TYR A 29 1.27 1.36 1.32
N ASP A 30 1.78 0.16 1.58
CA ASP A 30 2.54 -0.13 2.81
C ASP A 30 3.77 0.77 2.96
N VAL A 31 4.57 0.91 1.89
CA VAL A 31 5.76 1.78 1.90
C VAL A 31 5.37 3.25 2.11
N ASN A 32 4.27 3.69 1.49
CA ASN A 32 3.78 5.05 1.69
C ASN A 32 3.26 5.27 3.12
N ASP A 33 2.59 4.28 3.71
CA ASP A 33 2.11 4.36 5.09
C ASP A 33 3.30 4.48 6.08
N GLU A 34 4.41 3.76 5.84
CA GLU A 34 5.66 3.88 6.60
C GLU A 34 6.30 5.27 6.45
N LEU A 35 6.37 5.81 5.23
CA LEU A 35 6.85 7.17 4.98
C LEU A 35 6.00 8.18 5.77
N MET A 36 4.66 8.10 5.67
CA MET A 36 3.77 9.02 6.38
C MET A 36 3.97 8.95 7.90
N LEU A 37 4.20 7.77 8.46
CA LEU A 37 4.52 7.61 9.89
C LEU A 37 5.86 8.24 10.27
N LEU A 38 6.87 8.19 9.40
CA LEU A 38 8.16 8.87 9.63
C LEU A 38 8.04 10.40 9.54
N LEU A 39 7.22 10.89 8.59
CA LEU A 39 7.05 12.32 8.37
C LEU A 39 6.13 12.97 9.43
N PHE A 40 5.10 12.25 9.86
CA PHE A 40 4.06 12.74 10.77
C PHE A 40 4.06 12.04 12.13
N GLY A 41 5.10 11.28 12.46
CA GLY A 41 5.31 10.66 13.77
C GLY A 41 5.43 11.67 14.91
N ASP A 42 5.67 12.94 14.59
CA ASP A 42 5.57 14.07 15.53
C ASP A 42 4.21 14.20 16.19
N TYR A 43 3.13 13.90 15.46
CA TYR A 43 1.78 13.91 16.03
C TYR A 43 1.61 12.82 17.10
N LEU A 44 2.48 11.82 17.14
CA LEU A 44 2.54 10.78 18.17
C LEU A 44 3.45 11.17 19.35
N GLY A 45 4.03 12.37 19.35
CA GLY A 45 4.83 12.91 20.45
C GLY A 45 6.33 12.64 20.38
N ILE A 46 6.84 12.08 19.27
CA ILE A 46 8.27 11.88 19.05
C ILE A 46 8.82 13.11 18.32
N PRO A 47 9.69 13.94 18.92
CA PRO A 47 10.19 15.14 18.26
C PRO A 47 11.11 14.76 17.08
N ASN A 48 10.68 15.12 15.87
CA ASN A 48 11.41 14.96 14.63
C ASN A 48 12.16 16.26 14.31
N PRO A 49 13.48 16.21 14.10
CA PRO A 49 14.24 17.38 13.68
C PRO A 49 13.88 17.88 12.26
N VAL A 50 13.10 17.11 11.50
CA VAL A 50 12.77 17.37 10.09
C VAL A 50 11.37 18.00 9.92
N SER A 51 10.55 18.13 10.97
CA SER A 51 9.16 18.59 10.86
C SER A 51 9.00 19.92 10.14
N TYR A 52 9.97 20.84 10.32
CA TYR A 52 9.97 22.13 9.65
C TYR A 52 9.96 22.00 8.12
N TYR A 53 10.83 21.15 7.56
CA TYR A 53 10.89 20.89 6.13
C TYR A 53 9.68 20.10 5.62
N MET A 54 9.04 19.32 6.49
CA MET A 54 7.86 18.54 6.12
C MET A 54 6.60 19.39 5.93
N MET A 55 6.54 20.57 6.54
CA MET A 55 5.44 21.51 6.30
C MET A 55 5.37 21.99 4.84
N GLU A 56 6.51 22.08 4.16
CA GLU A 56 6.55 22.42 2.72
C GLU A 56 5.99 21.28 1.86
N LEU A 57 6.09 20.04 2.34
CA LEU A 57 5.62 18.84 1.65
C LEU A 57 4.11 18.59 1.88
N LEU A 58 3.56 19.14 2.97
CA LEU A 58 2.16 19.00 3.37
C LEU A 58 1.13 19.22 2.23
N PRO A 59 1.20 20.29 1.40
CA PRO A 59 0.21 20.49 0.33
C PRO A 59 0.21 19.36 -0.72
N TYR A 60 1.33 18.68 -0.93
CA TYR A 60 1.41 17.57 -1.87
C TYR A 60 0.83 16.28 -1.29
N LEU A 61 0.96 16.09 0.03
CA LEU A 61 0.48 14.91 0.75
C LEU A 61 -0.96 15.06 1.27
N ALA A 62 -1.47 16.29 1.37
CA ALA A 62 -2.77 16.60 1.96
C ALA A 62 -3.94 15.80 1.35
N LYS A 63 -3.89 15.53 0.04
CA LYS A 63 -4.90 14.73 -0.66
C LYS A 63 -4.89 13.24 -0.25
N ASP A 64 -3.73 12.73 0.18
CA ASP A 64 -3.51 11.32 0.48
C ASP A 64 -3.76 11.00 1.96
N ILE A 65 -3.75 12.03 2.84
CA ILE A 65 -3.98 11.91 4.28
C ILE A 65 -5.33 11.25 4.62
N PRO A 66 -6.49 11.66 4.07
CA PRO A 66 -7.77 11.02 4.45
C PRO A 66 -7.84 9.54 4.06
N GLY A 67 -7.19 9.17 2.95
CA GLY A 67 -7.08 7.78 2.53
C GLY A 67 -6.16 6.97 3.44
N TRP A 68 -5.06 7.59 3.88
CA TRP A 68 -4.12 7.00 4.83
C TRP A 68 -4.74 6.81 6.21
N GLU A 69 -5.42 7.81 6.77
CA GLU A 69 -6.12 7.73 8.07
C GLU A 69 -7.08 6.54 8.10
N ARG A 70 -7.90 6.37 7.05
CA ARG A 70 -8.83 5.24 6.95
C ARG A 70 -8.10 3.90 6.89
N ARG A 71 -6.95 3.80 6.22
CA ARG A 71 -6.14 2.57 6.20
C ARG A 71 -5.55 2.27 7.57
N MET A 72 -5.02 3.29 8.25
CA MET A 72 -4.46 3.16 9.60
C MET A 72 -5.52 2.74 10.62
N MET A 73 -6.71 3.33 10.58
CA MET A 73 -7.83 2.95 11.45
C MET A 73 -8.27 1.49 11.26
N ASN A 74 -8.24 1.01 10.01
CA ASN A 74 -8.58 -0.37 9.69
C ASN A 74 -7.46 -1.37 10.02
N ARG A 75 -6.23 -0.89 10.25
CA ARG A 75 -5.06 -1.73 10.47
C ARG A 75 -4.96 -2.11 11.96
N GLN A 76 -5.53 -3.27 12.32
CA GLN A 76 -5.59 -3.73 13.71
C GLN A 76 -4.25 -4.28 14.24
N MET A 77 -3.46 -4.99 13.41
CA MET A 77 -2.19 -5.57 13.85
C MET A 77 -1.19 -5.68 12.68
N LEU A 78 -0.16 -4.82 12.68
CA LEU A 78 0.92 -4.79 11.67
C LEU A 78 1.64 -6.14 11.57
N ILE A 79 1.90 -6.76 12.72
CA ILE A 79 2.66 -8.01 12.81
C ILE A 79 1.88 -9.17 12.20
N ALA A 80 0.57 -9.25 12.45
CA ALA A 80 -0.28 -10.32 11.88
C ALA A 80 -0.41 -10.19 10.36
N GLU A 81 -0.47 -8.97 9.84
CA GLU A 81 -0.54 -8.74 8.41
C GLU A 81 0.78 -9.09 7.69
N LYS A 82 1.92 -8.70 8.27
CA LYS A 82 3.23 -9.06 7.73
C LYS A 82 3.51 -10.56 7.89
N ALA A 83 3.06 -11.19 8.97
CA ALA A 83 3.19 -12.65 9.17
C ALA A 83 2.48 -13.44 8.05
N GLY A 84 1.25 -13.08 7.71
CA GLY A 84 0.52 -13.70 6.60
C GLY A 84 1.09 -13.39 5.22
N GLN A 85 1.75 -12.24 5.03
CA GLN A 85 2.41 -11.90 3.77
C GLN A 85 3.71 -12.68 3.53
N TYR A 86 4.46 -12.99 4.59
CA TYR A 86 5.71 -13.75 4.52
C TYR A 86 5.54 -15.26 4.79
N GLY A 87 4.32 -15.72 5.03
CA GLY A 87 4.02 -17.14 5.24
C GLY A 87 4.49 -17.68 6.59
N PHE A 88 4.53 -16.82 7.62
CA PHE A 88 4.88 -17.24 8.98
C PHE A 88 3.72 -17.88 9.75
N ASP A 89 2.56 -18.06 9.10
CA ASP A 89 1.35 -18.67 9.67
C ASP A 89 1.40 -20.22 9.56
N GLY A 90 2.39 -20.83 10.22
CA GLY A 90 2.52 -22.28 10.41
C GLY A 90 1.99 -22.75 11.76
#